data_AF-A0A8D2G530-F1
#
_entry.id   AF-A0A8D2G530-F1
#
_cell.length_a   1.000
_cell.length_b   1.000
_cell.length_c   1.000
_cell.angle_alpha   90.00
_cell.angle_beta   90.00
_cell.angle_gamma   90.00
#
_symmetry.space_group_name_H-M   'P 1'
#
loop_
_entity.id
_entity.type
_entity.pdbx_description
1 polymer ?
#
loop_
_entity_poly.entity_id
_entity_poly.type
_entity_poly.pdbx_seq_one_letter_code
_entity_poly.pdbx_strand_id
1 'polypeptide(L)'
;MAARLSAFLKNAWDKEPVLVTSFVIGGLAIIMPSFSPYFKYSIMINEATPYNYPVPVRDDENMPDVPSHPQDPQGSSLEWLKKL
;
A
#
# COMPACT_ATOMS: atom_id res chain seq x y z
N MET A 1 -24.45 -27.91 -9.27
CA MET A 1 -23.15 -27.74 -8.59
C MET A 1 -23.21 -26.68 -7.48
N ALA A 2 -23.61 -25.43 -7.79
CA ALA A 2 -23.62 -24.31 -6.85
C ALA A 2 -24.44 -24.55 -5.57
N ALA A 3 -25.65 -25.14 -5.69
CA ALA A 3 -26.49 -25.48 -4.54
C ALA A 3 -25.85 -26.50 -3.58
N ARG A 4 -24.99 -27.39 -4.09
CA ARG A 4 -24.29 -28.40 -3.28
C ARG A 4 -23.14 -27.75 -2.49
N LEU A 5 -22.43 -26.79 -3.09
CA LEU A 5 -21.39 -26.00 -2.44
C LEU A 5 -21.96 -25.10 -1.34
N SER A 6 -23.08 -24.42 -1.59
CA SER A 6 -23.70 -23.55 -0.59
C SER A 6 -24.24 -24.35 0.62
N ALA A 7 -24.79 -25.53 0.39
CA ALA A 7 -25.20 -26.43 1.47
C ALA A 7 -24.00 -26.89 2.32
N PHE A 8 -22.87 -27.22 1.69
CA PHE A 8 -21.64 -27.57 2.41
C PHE A 8 -21.10 -26.41 3.25
N LEU A 9 -21.02 -25.19 2.67
CA LEU A 9 -20.54 -24.00 3.36
C LEU A 9 -21.40 -23.65 4.58
N LYS A 10 -22.73 -23.76 4.48
CA LYS A 10 -23.64 -23.57 5.63
C LYS A 10 -23.35 -24.59 6.74
N ASN A 11 -23.28 -25.88 6.40
CA ASN A 11 -22.98 -26.91 7.39
C ASN A 11 -21.58 -26.75 8.02
N ALA A 12 -20.57 -26.34 7.25
CA ALA A 12 -19.22 -26.06 7.76
C ALA A 12 -19.22 -24.85 8.70
N TRP A 13 -20.00 -23.81 8.38
CA TRP A 13 -20.18 -22.65 9.24
C TRP A 13 -20.84 -23.01 10.57
N ASP A 14 -21.87 -23.86 10.55
CA ASP A 14 -22.57 -24.28 11.76
C ASP A 14 -21.73 -25.18 12.68
N LYS A 15 -20.80 -25.96 12.12
CA LYS A 15 -19.98 -26.94 12.86
C LYS A 15 -18.61 -26.41 13.28
N GLU A 16 -17.93 -25.72 12.37
CA GLU A 16 -16.54 -25.26 12.56
C GLU A 16 -16.41 -23.77 12.18
N PRO A 17 -17.19 -22.87 12.81
CA PRO A 17 -17.25 -21.45 12.42
C PRO A 17 -15.88 -20.75 12.49
N VAL A 18 -15.03 -21.17 13.44
CA VAL A 18 -13.68 -20.61 13.62
C VAL A 18 -12.81 -20.90 12.39
N LEU A 19 -12.85 -22.14 11.88
CA LEU A 19 -12.07 -22.52 10.71
C LEU A 19 -12.59 -21.79 9.46
N VAL A 20 -13.91 -21.76 9.23
CA VAL A 20 -14.47 -21.05 8.07
C VAL A 20 -14.10 -19.56 8.10
N THR A 21 -14.21 -18.92 9.28
CA THR A 21 -13.83 -17.51 9.45
C THR A 21 -12.33 -17.30 9.17
N SER A 22 -11.46 -18.20 9.64
CA SER A 22 -10.02 -18.10 9.40
C SER A 22 -9.65 -18.11 7.91
N PHE A 23 -10.29 -18.99 7.13
CA PHE A 23 -10.07 -19.05 5.67
C PHE A 23 -10.63 -17.82 4.96
N VAL A 24 -11.77 -17.29 5.39
CA VAL A 24 -12.33 -16.05 4.82
C VAL A 24 -11.40 -14.87 5.08
N ILE A 25 -10.95 -14.68 6.33
CA ILE A 25 -10.05 -13.58 6.68
C ILE A 25 -8.71 -13.72 5.97
N GLY A 26 -8.11 -14.92 6.00
CA GLY A 26 -6.83 -15.18 5.32
C GLY A 26 -6.92 -15.00 3.80
N GLY A 27 -8.00 -15.48 3.18
CA GLY A 27 -8.25 -15.29 1.76
C GLY A 27 -8.41 -13.82 1.38
N LEU A 28 -9.19 -13.06 2.16
CA LEU A 28 -9.33 -11.61 1.96
C LEU A 28 -7.99 -10.89 2.14
N ALA A 29 -7.19 -11.24 3.15
CA ALA A 29 -5.89 -10.61 3.38
C ALA A 29 -4.91 -10.77 2.20
N ILE A 30 -4.98 -11.89 1.48
CA ILE A 30 -4.16 -12.15 0.28
C ILE A 30 -4.68 -11.37 -0.93
N ILE A 31 -5.99 -11.33 -1.11
CA ILE A 31 -6.63 -10.78 -2.31
C ILE A 31 -6.69 -9.24 -2.24
N MET A 32 -7.10 -8.68 -1.10
CA MET A 32 -7.41 -7.25 -0.93
C MET A 32 -6.29 -6.28 -1.32
N PRO A 33 -4.99 -6.52 -1.03
CA PRO A 33 -3.93 -5.58 -1.38
C PRO A 33 -3.86 -5.29 -2.90
N SER A 34 -4.13 -6.28 -3.74
CA SER A 34 -4.08 -6.13 -5.20
C SER A 34 -5.23 -5.31 -5.77
N PHE A 35 -6.36 -5.24 -5.04
CA PHE A 35 -7.54 -4.48 -5.46
C PHE A 35 -7.66 -3.11 -4.78
N SER A 36 -6.86 -2.85 -3.74
CA SER A 36 -6.93 -1.60 -3.00
C SER A 36 -6.21 -0.47 -3.74
N PRO A 37 -6.89 0.63 -4.12
CA PRO A 37 -6.23 1.79 -4.71
C PRO A 37 -5.31 2.50 -3.71
N TYR A 38 -5.45 2.23 -2.41
CA TYR A 38 -4.68 2.85 -1.36
C TYR A 38 -3.33 2.16 -1.08
N PHE A 39 -3.12 0.94 -1.58
CA PHE A 39 -1.88 0.20 -1.31
C PHE A 39 -0.64 0.93 -1.81
N LYS A 40 -0.75 1.71 -2.90
CA LYS A 40 0.35 2.54 -3.40
C LYS A 40 0.82 3.58 -2.36
N TYR A 41 -0.10 4.19 -1.61
CA TYR A 41 0.24 5.25 -0.68
C TYR A 41 1.03 4.75 0.52
N SER A 42 0.83 3.50 0.98
CA SER A 42 1.65 2.94 2.06
C SER A 42 3.12 2.82 1.65
N ILE A 43 3.39 2.43 0.39
CA ILE A 43 4.75 2.38 -0.17
C ILE A 43 5.32 3.81 -0.27
N MET A 44 4.58 4.74 -0.87
CA MET A 44 5.03 6.13 -1.04
C MET A 44 5.34 6.82 0.30
N ILE A 45 4.57 6.55 1.36
CA ILE A 45 4.82 7.08 2.71
C ILE A 45 6.15 6.56 3.27
N ASN A 46 6.42 5.26 3.10
CA ASN A 46 7.66 4.64 3.58
C ASN A 46 8.88 5.21 2.84
N GLU A 47 8.79 5.41 1.53
CA GLU A 47 9.87 6.01 0.73
C GLU A 47 10.10 7.48 1.07
N ALA A 48 9.03 8.23 1.37
CA ALA A 48 9.10 9.64 1.72
C ALA A 48 9.66 9.90 3.13
N THR A 49 9.82 8.87 3.97
CA THR A 49 10.28 9.03 5.36
C THR A 49 11.82 9.01 5.42
N PRO A 50 12.49 10.15 5.71
CA PRO A 50 13.94 10.21 5.66
C PRO A 50 14.55 9.68 6.96
N TYR A 51 14.88 8.39 7.00
CA TYR A 51 15.63 7.80 8.12
C TYR A 51 17.11 8.18 8.13
N ASN A 52 17.67 8.43 6.95
CA ASN A 52 19.04 8.88 6.76
C ASN A 52 19.06 10.34 6.31
N TYR A 53 20.14 11.04 6.62
CA TYR A 53 20.34 12.41 6.13
C TYR A 53 20.54 12.40 4.60
N PRO A 54 19.76 13.17 3.81
CA PRO A 54 19.93 13.25 2.37
C PRO A 54 21.19 14.06 2.04
N VAL A 55 22.22 13.39 1.51
CA VAL A 55 23.48 14.01 1.14
C VAL A 55 23.32 14.75 -0.19
N PRO A 56 23.62 16.06 -0.27
CA PRO A 56 23.54 16.81 -1.52
C PRO A 56 24.48 16.28 -2.60
N VAL A 57 24.03 16.34 -3.85
CA VAL A 57 24.85 15.99 -5.02
C VAL A 57 25.72 17.19 -5.42
N ARG A 58 26.90 16.94 -5.95
CA ARG A 58 27.77 17.99 -6.50
C ARG A 58 27.22 18.45 -7.85
N ASP A 59 27.00 19.74 -7.99
CA ASP A 59 26.54 20.37 -9.23
C ASP A 59 27.59 20.24 -10.35
N ASP A 60 27.15 19.78 -11.53
CA ASP A 60 27.92 19.68 -12.78
C ASP A 60 27.38 20.61 -13.88
N GLU A 61 26.53 21.56 -13.51
CA GLU A 61 25.84 22.55 -14.36
C GLU A 61 24.75 21.96 -15.27
N ASN A 62 24.47 20.65 -15.22
CA ASN A 62 23.46 20.00 -16.06
C ASN A 62 22.50 19.09 -15.28
N MET A 63 21.96 19.60 -14.16
CA MET A 63 21.01 18.87 -13.30
C MET A 63 19.66 19.60 -13.16
N PRO A 64 18.83 19.69 -14.22
CA PRO A 64 17.56 20.45 -14.18
C PRO A 64 16.52 19.89 -13.19
N ASP A 65 16.62 18.60 -12.86
CA ASP A 65 15.68 17.92 -11.95
C ASP A 65 16.11 17.99 -10.47
N VAL A 66 17.33 18.47 -10.17
CA VAL A 66 17.85 18.54 -8.80
C VAL A 66 17.58 19.94 -8.22
N PRO A 67 16.86 20.07 -7.09
CA PRO A 67 16.62 21.36 -6.47
C PRO A 67 17.89 21.90 -5.79
N SER A 68 18.13 23.21 -5.91
CA SER A 68 19.24 23.90 -5.22
C SER A 68 18.88 24.29 -3.79
N HIS A 69 17.59 24.41 -3.49
CA HIS A 69 17.05 24.76 -2.19
C HIS A 69 15.81 23.90 -1.85
N PRO A 70 15.54 23.57 -0.56
CA PRO A 70 14.42 22.71 -0.18
C PRO A 70 13.02 23.20 -0.57
N GLN A 71 12.86 24.48 -0.88
CA GLN A 71 11.59 25.08 -1.29
C GLN A 71 11.42 25.20 -2.80
N ASP A 72 12.43 24.77 -3.56
CA ASP A 72 12.37 24.83 -5.02
C ASP A 72 11.33 23.82 -5.55
N PRO A 73 10.55 24.19 -6.59
CA PRO A 73 9.44 23.38 -7.09
C PRO A 73 9.85 22.04 -7.72
N GLN A 74 11.14 21.85 -8.04
CA GLN A 74 11.70 20.65 -8.65
C GLN A 74 11.69 19.45 -7.68
N GLY A 75 11.74 19.70 -6.37
CA GLY A 75 11.72 18.64 -5.36
C GLY A 75 10.41 17.86 -5.32
N SER A 76 10.49 16.59 -4.91
CA SER A 76 9.30 15.74 -4.73
C SER A 76 8.43 16.25 -3.58
N SER A 77 7.35 16.95 -3.90
CA SER A 77 6.44 17.52 -2.90
C SER A 77 5.51 16.47 -2.27
N LEU A 78 5.26 16.64 -0.96
CA LEU A 78 4.37 15.78 -0.17
C LEU A 78 2.94 16.35 -0.04
N GLU A 79 2.51 17.23 -0.94
CA GLU A 79 1.13 17.77 -0.94
C GLU A 79 0.06 16.69 -1.07
N TRP A 80 0.35 15.58 -1.75
CA TRP A 80 -0.56 14.42 -1.82
C TRP A 80 -0.76 13.79 -0.43
N LEU A 81 0.30 13.70 0.38
CA LEU A 81 0.24 13.14 1.74
C LEU A 81 -0.55 14.03 2.70
N LYS A 82 -0.44 15.35 2.55
CA LYS A 82 -1.24 16.31 3.34
C LYS A 82 -2.73 16.25 3.03
N LYS A 83 -3.12 15.69 1.89
CA LYS A 83 -4.49 15.64 1.37
C LYS A 83 -5.12 14.24 1.45
N LEU A 84 -4.36 13.24 1.87
CA LEU A 84 -4.83 11.89 2.19
C LEU A 84 -5.71 11.91 3.44
#